data_AF-A0A831ULL5-F1
#
_entry.id   AF-A0A831ULL5-F1
#
_cell.length_a   1.000
_cell.length_b   1.000
_cell.length_c   1.000
_cell.angle_alpha   90.00
_cell.angle_beta   90.00
_cell.angle_gamma   90.00
#
_symmetry.space_group_name_H-M   'P 1'
#
loop_
_entity.id
_entity.type
_entity.pdbx_description
1 polymer ?
#
loop_
_entity_poly.entity_id
_entity_poly.type
_entity_poly.pdbx_seq_one_letter_code
_entity_poly.pdbx_strand_id
1 'polypeptide(L)' 'MDRMRGEALAREVLKLKRERNAVILAHSYQLPEVQEVADFVGDSLGLAREAQKTRAEVIVFCGVH' A
#
# COMPACT_ATOMS: atom_id res chain seq x y z
N MET A 1 7.06 19.87 11.69
CA MET A 1 6.02 20.52 10.85
C MET A 1 5.42 19.60 9.79
N ASP A 2 6.01 18.44 9.48
CA ASP A 2 5.59 17.57 8.36
C ASP A 2 4.62 16.41 8.74
N ARG A 3 4.63 16.00 10.01
CA ARG A 3 3.85 14.83 10.48
C ARG A 3 2.34 14.95 10.29
N MET A 4 1.79 16.16 10.50
CA MET A 4 0.36 16.43 10.34
C MET A 4 -0.09 16.30 8.88
N ARG A 5 0.79 16.61 7.92
CA ARG A 5 0.53 16.44 6.49
C ARG A 5 0.57 14.96 6.10
N GLY A 6 1.57 14.22 6.59
CA GLY A 6 1.66 12.77 6.39
C GLY A 6 0.43 12.03 6.91
N GLU A 7 -0.05 12.35 8.11
CA GLU A 7 -1.28 11.76 8.65
C GLU A 7 -2.54 12.10 7.85
N ALA A 8 -2.63 13.33 7.33
CA ALA A 8 -3.75 13.72 6.46
C ALA A 8 -3.74 12.93 5.15
N LEU A 9 -2.56 12.76 4.53
CA LEU A 9 -2.39 11.96 3.33
C LEU A 9 -2.69 10.47 3.58
N ALA A 10 -2.19 9.90 4.68
CA ALA A 10 -2.48 8.51 5.05
C ALA A 10 -3.99 8.26 5.18
N ARG A 11 -4.73 9.18 5.83
CA ARG A 11 -6.20 9.10 5.92
C ARG A 11 -6.87 9.14 4.56
N GLU A 12 -6.41 10.00 3.66
CA GLU A 12 -6.94 10.13 2.31
C GLU A 12 -6.67 8.87 1.48
N VAL A 13 -5.46 8.31 1.54
CA VAL A 13 -5.09 7.05 0.90
C VAL A 13 -5.97 5.91 1.39
N LEU A 14 -6.18 5.78 2.71
CA LEU A 14 -7.04 4.73 3.27
C LEU A 14 -8.52 4.90 2.89
N LYS A 15 -8.99 6.14 2.75
CA LYS A 15 -10.33 6.42 2.22
C LYS A 15 -10.45 5.95 0.77
N LEU A 16 -9.54 6.38 -0.10
CA LEU A 16 -9.55 6.02 -1.52
C LEU A 16 -9.37 4.51 -1.74
N LYS A 17 -8.51 3.86 -0.94
CA LYS A 17 -8.34 2.40 -0.97
C LYS A 17 -9.67 1.66 -0.84
N ARG A 18 -10.50 2.08 0.14
CA ARG A 18 -11.84 1.48 0.36
C ARG A 18 -12.80 1.80 -0.77
N GLU A 19 -12.85 3.06 -1.22
CA GLU A 19 -13.75 3.49 -2.30
C GLU A 19 -13.46 2.80 -3.63
N ARG A 20 -12.19 2.42 -3.87
CA ARG A 20 -11.73 1.75 -5.09
C ARG A 20 -11.60 0.25 -4.96
N ASN A 21 -12.02 -0.34 -3.84
CA ASN A 21 -11.78 -1.76 -3.52
C ASN A 21 -10.34 -2.18 -3.88
N ALA A 22 -9.37 -1.39 -3.40
CA ALA A 22 -7.97 -1.55 -3.75
C ALA A 22 -7.19 -2.29 -2.65
N VAL A 23 -6.11 -2.95 -3.06
CA VAL A 23 -5.08 -3.48 -2.16
C VAL A 23 -3.77 -2.75 -2.42
N ILE A 24 -3.06 -2.38 -1.35
CA ILE A 24 -1.75 -1.73 -1.42
C ILE A 24 -0.68 -2.76 -1.04
N LEU A 25 0.21 -3.05 -1.97
CA LEU A 25 1.33 -3.99 -1.79
C LEU A 25 2.63 -3.20 -1.79
N ALA A 26 3.42 -3.25 -0.72
CA ALA A 26 4.65 -2.48 -0.60
C ALA A 26 5.89 -3.37 -0.46
N HIS A 27 6.97 -3.01 -1.15
CA HIS A 27 8.27 -3.64 -0.93
C HIS A 27 8.86 -3.22 0.43
N SER A 28 9.58 -4.12 1.10
CA SER A 28 10.24 -3.85 2.40
C SER A 28 11.25 -2.70 2.40
N TYR A 29 11.59 -2.14 1.23
CA TYR A 29 12.48 -0.99 1.06
C TYR A 29 11.74 0.36 0.98
N GLN A 30 10.41 0.36 1.01
CA GLN A 30 9.63 1.60 0.99
C GLN A 30 9.77 2.37 2.30
N LEU A 31 9.47 3.67 2.25
CA LEU A 31 9.47 4.52 3.43
C LEU A 31 8.47 4.00 4.50
N PRO A 32 8.74 4.18 5.81
CA PRO A 32 7.87 3.70 6.88
C PRO A 32 6.41 4.14 6.73
N GLU A 33 6.18 5.41 6.38
CA GLU A 33 4.85 5.98 6.14
C GLU A 33 4.06 5.31 4.98
N VAL A 34 4.76 4.73 4.00
CA VAL A 34 4.13 3.93 2.93
C VAL A 34 3.80 2.53 3.43
N GLN A 35 4.70 1.94 4.22
CA GLN A 35 4.48 0.62 4.83
C GLN A 35 3.29 0.65 5.81
N GLU A 36 3.10 1.75 6.54
CA GLU A 36 1.99 1.94 7.48
C GLU A 36 0.59 1.90 6.84
N VAL A 37 0.48 2.26 5.55
CA VAL A 37 -0.80 2.24 4.83
C VAL A 37 -0.98 1.02 3.92
N ALA A 38 0.06 0.19 3.78
CA ALA A 38 0.04 -1.02 2.97
C ALA A 38 -0.79 -2.14 3.62
N ASP A 39 -1.43 -2.96 2.80
CA ASP A 39 -2.11 -4.18 3.27
C ASP A 39 -1.13 -5.34 3.45
N PHE A 40 -0.04 -5.33 2.69
CA PHE A 40 1.03 -6.30 2.81
C PHE A 40 2.38 -5.64 2.49
N VAL A 41 3.38 -5.99 3.30
CA VAL A 41 4.78 -5.58 3.12
C VAL A 41 5.63 -6.83 2.99
N GLY A 42 6.45 -6.91 1.95
CA GLY A 42 7.29 -8.08 1.73
C GLY A 42 8.32 -7.91 0.61
N ASP A 43 9.00 -9.01 0.31
CA ASP A 43 9.88 -9.14 -0.85
C ASP A 43 9.08 -9.42 -2.14
N SER A 44 9.78 -9.52 -3.27
CA SER A 44 9.15 -9.75 -4.57
C SER A 44 8.29 -11.03 -4.63
N LEU A 45 8.71 -12.12 -3.98
CA LEU A 45 7.95 -13.37 -3.98
C LEU A 45 6.68 -13.27 -3.12
N GLY A 46 6.79 -12.64 -1.95
CA GLY A 46 5.66 -12.35 -1.08
C GLY A 46 4.62 -11.50 -1.80
N LEU A 47 5.06 -10.41 -2.44
CA LEU A 47 4.16 -9.51 -3.17
C LEU A 47 3.46 -10.21 -4.33
N ALA A 48 4.18 -11.03 -5.11
CA ALA A 48 3.58 -11.80 -6.21
C ALA A 48 2.52 -12.80 -5.71
N ARG A 49 2.77 -13.46 -4.57
CA ARG A 49 1.80 -14.38 -3.96
C ARG A 49 0.56 -13.67 -3.44
N GLU A 50 0.70 -12.51 -2.82
CA GLU A 50 -0.45 -11.73 -2.35
C GLU A 50 -1.24 -11.12 -3.50
N ALA A 51 -0.57 -10.64 -4.55
CA ALA A 51 -1.22 -10.20 -5.77
C ALA A 51 -2.05 -11.30 -6.44
N GLN A 52 -1.64 -12.57 -6.36
CA GLN A 52 -2.42 -13.70 -6.88
C GLN A 52 -3.65 -14.05 -6.04
N LYS A 53 -3.65 -13.75 -4.74
CA LYS A 53 -4.74 -14.12 -3.81
C LYS A 53 -5.84 -13.07 -3.73
N THR A 54 -5.51 -11.81 -4.01
CA THR A 54 -6.43 -10.70 -3.83
C THR A 54 -7.63 -10.77 -4.79
N ARG A 55 -8.78 -10.31 -4.30
CA ARG A 55 -9.99 -10.07 -5.11
C ARG A 55 -10.26 -8.57 -5.30
N ALA A 56 -9.30 -7.73 -4.90
CA ALA A 56 -9.37 -6.30 -5.10
C ALA A 56 -9.44 -5.97 -6.60
N GLU A 57 -10.18 -4.92 -6.93
CA GLU A 57 -10.30 -4.43 -8.31
C GLU A 57 -9.03 -3.69 -8.76
N VAL A 58 -8.30 -3.12 -7.79
CA VAL A 58 -7.10 -2.32 -8.02
C VAL A 58 -5.97 -2.84 -7.14
N ILE A 59 -4.79 -3.04 -7.74
CA ILE A 59 -3.55 -3.28 -7.01
C ILE A 59 -2.69 -2.02 -7.13
N VAL A 60 -2.42 -1.37 -6.00
CA VAL A 60 -1.45 -0.29 -5.91
C VAL A 60 -0.12 -0.91 -5.47
N PHE A 61 0.82 -0.97 -6.40
CA PHE A 61 2.13 -1.60 -6.18
C PHE A 61 3.17 -0.53 -5.83
N CYS A 62 3.63 -0.51 -4.57
CA CYS A 62 4.65 0.38 -4.06
C CYS A 62 6.02 -0.31 -4.09
N GLY A 63 6.66 -0.32 -5.25
CA GLY A 63 7.94 -0.98 -5.50
C GLY A 63 8.60 -0.47 -6.78
N VAL A 64 9.66 -1.15 -7.24
CA VAL A 64 10.28 -0.91 -8.55
C VAL A 64 9.78 -1.93 -9.58
N HIS A 65 9.89 -1.60 -10.86
CA HIS A 65 9.51 -2.46 -12.00
C HIS A 65 10.52 -3.58 -12.27
#